data_AF-A0A2G9T7F3-F1
#
_entry.id   AF-A0A2G9T7F3-F1
#
_cell.length_a   1.000
_cell.length_b   1.000
_cell.length_c   1.000
_cell.angle_alpha   90.00
_cell.angle_beta   90.00
_cell.angle_gamma   90.00
#
_symmetry.space_group_name_H-M   'P 1'
#
loop_
_entity.id
_entity.type
_entity.pdbx_description
1 polymer ?
#
loop_
_entity_poly.entity_id
_entity_poly.type
_entity_poly.pdbx_seq_one_letter_code
_entity_poly.pdbx_strand_id
1 'polypeptide(L)'
;PAGCGTVLTAASTWKAKTVVLGNSTNEEVRGEYTLCNDWIKAPQGKKVQVQLSAMEGVDCHYGCWAQGIEIKMLPNKQTTNP
;
A
#
# COMPACT_ATOMS: atom_id res chain seq x y z
N PRO A 1 5.22 11.32 -1.44
CA PRO A 1 5.09 11.64 -2.89
C PRO A 1 3.68 12.15 -3.15
N ALA A 2 3.50 12.95 -4.20
CA ALA A 2 2.16 13.19 -4.72
C ALA A 2 1.53 11.85 -5.18
N GLY A 3 0.21 11.74 -5.12
CA GLY A 3 -0.55 10.54 -5.44
C GLY A 3 -1.91 10.53 -4.73
N CYS A 4 -2.65 9.43 -4.84
CA CYS A 4 -4.00 9.32 -4.27
C CYS A 4 -4.06 8.90 -2.78
N GLY A 5 -2.90 8.84 -2.11
CA GLY A 5 -2.80 8.38 -0.72
C GLY A 5 -3.06 9.47 0.32
N THR A 6 -3.03 9.08 1.59
CA THR A 6 -3.33 9.93 2.75
C THR A 6 -2.35 9.70 3.90
N VAL A 7 -2.31 10.63 4.86
CA VAL A 7 -1.54 10.48 6.10
C VAL A 7 -2.48 9.98 7.19
N LEU A 8 -2.12 8.84 7.79
CA LEU A 8 -2.84 8.17 8.86
C LEU A 8 -2.01 8.23 10.15
N THR A 9 -2.69 8.37 11.28
CA THR A 9 -2.06 8.26 12.62
C THR A 9 -2.50 6.95 13.27
N ALA A 10 -1.52 6.09 13.56
CA ALA A 10 -1.73 4.84 14.27
C ALA A 10 -2.23 5.09 15.70
N ALA A 11 -2.99 4.13 16.24
CA ALA A 11 -3.53 4.17 17.59
C ALA A 11 -3.25 2.84 18.30
N SER A 12 -3.59 2.76 19.59
CA SER A 12 -3.53 1.51 20.36
C SER A 12 -4.59 0.49 19.94
N THR A 13 -5.59 0.90 19.15
CA THR A 13 -6.62 0.04 18.58
C THR A 13 -6.46 -0.08 17.07
N TRP A 14 -6.88 -1.22 16.53
CA TRP A 14 -6.89 -1.46 15.09
C TRP A 14 -7.81 -0.48 14.37
N LYS A 15 -7.33 0.04 13.24
CA LYS A 15 -8.12 0.83 12.29
C LYS A 15 -8.03 0.12 10.95
N ALA A 16 -9.19 -0.12 10.33
CA ALA A 16 -9.26 -0.69 9.00
C ALA A 16 -9.24 0.42 7.94
N LYS A 17 -8.59 0.17 6.82
CA LYS A 17 -8.67 0.98 5.61
C LYS A 17 -8.70 0.07 4.40
N THR A 18 -9.71 0.24 3.55
CA THR A 18 -9.74 -0.37 2.22
C THR A 18 -9.04 0.55 1.23
N VAL A 19 -8.16 -0.01 0.42
CA VAL A 19 -7.51 0.69 -0.69
C VAL A 19 -8.02 0.07 -1.98
N VAL A 20 -8.60 0.91 -2.84
CA VAL A 20 -9.06 0.50 -4.18
C VAL A 20 -8.07 1.06 -5.19
N LEU A 21 -7.50 0.17 -6.00
CA LEU A 21 -6.52 0.48 -7.03
C LEU A 21 -7.07 0.10 -8.41
N GLY A 22 -6.54 0.72 -9.46
CA GLY A 22 -6.95 0.47 -10.83
C GLY A 22 -8.13 1.34 -11.31
N ASN A 23 -8.67 1.01 -12.47
CA ASN A 23 -9.87 1.64 -13.02
C ASN A 23 -10.79 0.53 -13.53
N SER A 24 -11.96 0.36 -12.93
CA SER A 24 -12.91 -0.68 -13.34
C SER A 24 -13.51 -0.48 -14.73
N THR A 25 -13.36 0.71 -15.33
CA THR A 25 -13.82 0.99 -16.70
C THR A 25 -12.74 0.75 -17.75
N ASN A 26 -11.52 0.41 -17.34
CA ASN A 26 -10.41 0.09 -18.24
C ASN A 26 -9.60 -1.06 -17.63
N GLU A 27 -9.85 -2.26 -18.16
CA GLU A 27 -9.25 -3.52 -17.71
C GLU A 27 -7.94 -3.85 -18.44
N GLU A 28 -7.44 -2.97 -19.32
CA GLU A 28 -6.17 -3.19 -19.97
C GLU A 28 -4.99 -3.06 -18.99
N VAL A 29 -4.01 -3.92 -19.17
CA VAL A 29 -2.73 -3.84 -18.47
C VAL A 29 -2.03 -2.54 -18.85
N ARG A 30 -1.64 -1.75 -17.85
CA ARG A 30 -0.93 -0.49 -18.05
C ARG A 30 0.57 -0.73 -18.14
N GLY A 31 1.24 -0.01 -19.04
CA GLY A 31 2.71 -0.07 -19.15
C GLY A 31 3.45 0.59 -17.98
N GLU A 32 2.77 1.46 -17.22
CA GLU A 32 3.34 2.19 -16.09
C GLU A 32 2.40 2.11 -14.87
N TYR A 33 3.00 2.04 -13.68
CA TYR A 33 2.24 2.01 -12.44
C TYR A 33 1.72 3.39 -12.06
N THR A 34 0.45 3.45 -11.67
CA THR A 34 -0.08 4.57 -10.89
C THR A 34 0.12 4.28 -9.41
N LEU A 35 0.86 5.15 -8.71
CA LEU A 35 1.20 4.93 -7.30
C LEU A 35 0.30 5.75 -6.36
N CYS A 36 -0.25 5.09 -5.35
CA CYS A 36 -0.92 5.73 -4.22
C CYS A 36 -0.17 5.45 -2.94
N ASN A 37 0.27 6.51 -2.27
CA ASN A 37 1.23 6.43 -1.16
C ASN A 37 0.58 6.86 0.15
N ASP A 38 0.19 5.88 0.97
CA ASP A 38 -0.28 6.14 2.32
C ASP A 38 0.89 6.23 3.31
N TRP A 39 0.82 7.20 4.23
CA TRP A 39 1.81 7.40 5.27
C TRP A 39 1.21 7.11 6.64
N ILE A 40 1.62 6.01 7.26
CA ILE A 40 1.18 5.66 8.61
C ILE A 40 2.22 6.15 9.62
N LYS A 41 1.84 7.12 10.44
CA LYS A 41 2.69 7.69 11.50
C LYS A 41 2.39 7.04 12.83
N ALA A 42 3.43 6.59 13.52
CA ALA A 42 3.33 6.20 14.93
C ALA A 42 3.32 7.45 15.83
N PRO A 43 2.60 7.41 16.96
CA PRO A 43 2.84 8.32 18.07
C PRO A 43 4.31 8.24 18.53
N GLN A 44 4.81 9.31 19.16
CA GLN A 44 6.20 9.39 19.62
C GLN A 44 6.57 8.20 20.51
N GLY A 45 7.74 7.60 20.25
CA GLY A 45 8.25 6.45 21.00
C GLY A 45 7.52 5.13 20.75
N LYS A 46 6.63 5.05 19.74
CA LYS A 46 5.90 3.83 19.38
C LYS A 46 6.29 3.34 17.98
N LYS A 47 5.96 2.08 17.69
CA LYS A 47 6.10 1.45 16.37
C LYS A 47 4.72 1.30 15.73
N VAL A 48 4.69 1.24 14.40
CA VAL A 48 3.48 0.90 13.64
C VAL A 48 3.43 -0.62 13.47
N GLN A 49 2.24 -1.20 13.64
CA GLN A 49 1.93 -2.54 13.19
C GLN A 49 0.95 -2.43 12.02
N VAL A 50 1.21 -3.17 10.95
CA VAL A 50 0.34 -3.24 9.78
C VAL A 50 -0.04 -4.70 9.57
N GLN A 51 -1.31 -4.94 9.29
CA GLN A 51 -1.83 -6.24 8.88
C GLN A 51 -2.59 -6.05 7.58
N LEU A 52 -2.21 -6.84 6.57
CA LEU A 52 -2.98 -6.97 5.33
C LEU A 52 -4.05 -8.05 5.57
N SER A 53 -5.33 -7.66 5.59
CA SER A 53 -6.42 -8.58 5.89
C SER A 53 -6.83 -9.42 4.67
N ALA A 54 -6.91 -8.79 3.49
CA ALA A 54 -7.25 -9.43 2.24
C ALA A 54 -6.70 -8.63 1.05
N MET A 55 -6.49 -9.31 -0.07
CA MET A 55 -6.29 -8.71 -1.38
C MET A 55 -7.25 -9.39 -2.36
N GLU A 56 -8.09 -8.59 -3.01
CA GLU A 56 -9.13 -9.08 -3.92
C GLU A 56 -8.87 -8.53 -5.32
N GLY A 57 -9.14 -9.33 -6.37
CA GLY A 57 -8.93 -8.91 -7.75
C GLY A 57 -7.47 -8.70 -8.15
N VAL A 58 -6.52 -9.29 -7.41
CA VAL A 58 -5.08 -9.19 -7.69
C VAL A 58 -4.59 -10.43 -8.44
N ASP A 59 -3.83 -10.24 -9.52
CA ASP A 59 -3.06 -11.32 -10.13
C ASP A 59 -1.65 -11.32 -9.55
N CYS A 60 -1.35 -12.36 -8.78
CA CYS A 60 -0.06 -12.56 -8.12
C CYS A 60 0.56 -13.92 -8.45
N HIS A 61 0.09 -14.62 -9.49
CA HIS A 61 0.55 -15.98 -9.80
C HIS A 61 2.06 -16.03 -10.12
N TYR A 62 2.61 -14.97 -10.73
CA TYR A 62 4.04 -14.81 -11.03
C TYR A 62 4.65 -13.59 -10.33
N GLY A 63 4.20 -13.30 -9.11
CA GLY A 63 4.42 -12.02 -8.44
C GLY A 63 3.34 -11.02 -8.84
N CYS A 64 3.01 -10.09 -7.95
CA CYS A 64 1.92 -9.15 -8.14
C CYS A 64 2.32 -8.04 -9.14
N TRP A 65 2.44 -8.39 -10.41
CA TRP A 65 3.09 -7.59 -11.46
C TRP A 65 2.14 -6.58 -12.14
N ALA A 66 0.82 -6.77 -12.05
CA ALA A 66 -0.15 -5.83 -12.60
C ALA A 66 -0.66 -4.84 -11.53
N GLN A 67 -0.93 -5.35 -10.32
CA GLN A 67 -1.35 -4.58 -9.17
C GLN A 67 -0.84 -5.20 -7.87
N GLY A 68 -0.51 -4.38 -6.89
CA GLY A 68 -0.06 -4.87 -5.58
C GLY A 68 -0.02 -3.78 -4.52
N ILE A 69 0.17 -4.22 -3.28
CA ILE A 69 0.45 -3.35 -2.13
C ILE A 69 1.88 -3.63 -1.67
N GLU A 70 2.63 -2.56 -1.43
CA GLU A 70 4.02 -2.65 -1.01
C GLU A 70 4.23 -1.88 0.29
N ILE A 71 4.54 -2.61 1.37
CA ILE A 71 4.77 -2.02 2.69
C ILE A 71 6.23 -1.58 2.78
N LYS A 72 6.46 -0.26 2.82
CA LYS A 72 7.80 0.34 2.87
C LYS A 72 8.16 0.77 4.29
N MET A 73 9.06 0.04 4.94
CA MET A 73 9.52 0.33 6.32
C MET A 73 11.01 0.66 6.45
N LEU A 74 11.81 0.39 5.41
CA LEU A 74 13.24 0.66 5.41
C LEU A 74 13.54 2.16 5.25
N PRO A 75 14.70 2.65 5.75
CA PRO A 75 15.10 4.05 5.56
C PRO A 75 15.14 4.44 4.09
N ASN A 76 15.65 3.54 3.24
CA ASN A 76 15.51 3.66 1.80
C ASN A 76 14.14 3.09 1.37
N LYS A 77 13.22 3.99 1.03
CA LYS A 77 11.85 3.65 0.64
C LYS A 77 11.75 3.09 -0.78
N GLN A 78 12.85 3.05 -1.54
CA GLN A 78 12.92 2.34 -2.81
C GLN A 78 13.15 0.84 -2.62
N THR A 79 13.73 0.43 -1.49
CA THR A 79 14.01 -0.97 -1.17
C THR A 79 12.88 -1.56 -0.36
N THR A 80 12.37 -2.71 -0.79
CA THR A 80 11.14 -3.31 -0.22
C THR A 80 11.29 -4.74 0.23
N ASN A 81 12.43 -5.36 -0.09
CA ASN A 81 12.90 -6.60 0.50
C ASN A 81 14.30 -6.35 1.11
N PRO A 82 14.58 -6.70 2.38
CA PRO A 82 15.92 -6.63 2.97
C PRO A 82 16.93 -7.55 2.29
#